data_AF-A0A0B1TRL1-F1
#
_entry.id   AF-A0A0B1TRL1-F1
#
_cell.length_a   1.000
_cell.length_b   1.000
_cell.length_c   1.000
_cell.angle_alpha   90.00
_cell.angle_beta   90.00
_cell.angle_gamma   90.00
#
_symmetry.space_group_name_H-M   'P 1'
#
loop_
_entity.id
_entity.type
_entity.pdbx_description
1 polymer ?
#
loop_
_entity_poly.entity_id
_entity_poly.type
_entity_poly.pdbx_seq_one_letter_code
_entity_poly.pdbx_strand_id
1 'polypeptide(L)'
;MGERAARVAGDVQEEKESRPPEVVLASILASLRAADSARERSELVRASLHAMARTVTAVIMFALLLCVALLELTIGALKWGSCPVSPWIPLWLVVSGILGILRNVSGILFSVLKDNHRSV
;
A
#
# COMPACT_ATOMS: atom_id res chain seq x y z
N MET A 1 32.83 -26.56 41.14
CA MET A 1 31.89 -26.18 40.05
C MET A 1 30.92 -25.16 40.63
N GLY A 2 31.03 -23.88 40.27
CA GLY A 2 30.17 -22.84 40.84
C GLY A 2 30.59 -21.39 40.54
N GLU A 3 31.79 -21.17 40.01
CA GLU A 3 32.22 -19.87 39.50
C GLU A 3 31.59 -19.63 38.12
N ARG A 4 30.68 -18.64 38.01
CA ARG A 4 30.42 -17.77 36.82
C ARG A 4 29.02 -17.15 36.77
N ALA A 5 28.07 -17.57 37.60
CA ALA A 5 26.66 -17.19 37.40
C ALA A 5 26.20 -15.88 38.07
N ALA A 6 26.92 -15.31 39.03
CA ALA A 6 26.46 -14.12 39.77
C ALA A 6 27.01 -12.79 39.20
N ARG A 7 27.21 -12.72 37.87
CA ARG A 7 27.84 -11.60 37.17
C ARG A 7 26.87 -10.54 36.62
N VAL A 8 25.59 -10.52 37.00
CA VAL A 8 24.58 -9.71 36.28
C VAL A 8 23.52 -9.07 37.20
N ALA A 9 23.85 -8.72 38.43
CA ALA A 9 22.90 -7.96 39.25
C ALA A 9 23.63 -7.01 40.20
N GLY A 10 23.81 -5.77 39.74
CA GLY A 10 24.18 -4.66 40.61
C GLY A 10 25.54 -4.06 40.29
N ASP A 11 25.60 -3.32 39.19
CA ASP A 11 26.39 -2.08 39.20
C ASP A 11 25.48 -0.96 38.70
N VAL A 12 24.75 -0.40 39.66
CA VAL A 12 24.41 1.02 39.62
C VAL A 12 25.73 1.74 39.81
N GLN A 13 26.36 2.12 38.71
CA GLN A 13 27.51 3.01 38.76
C GLN A 13 27.07 4.38 38.24
N GLU A 14 26.64 5.21 39.18
CA GLU A 14 26.73 6.67 39.07
C GLU A 14 28.21 7.03 38.90
N GLU A 15 28.74 6.87 37.69
CA GLU A 15 30.06 7.36 37.37
C GLU A 15 29.93 8.81 36.88
N LYS A 16 30.12 9.72 37.84
CA LYS A 16 30.28 11.15 37.63
C LYS A 16 31.63 11.41 36.92
N GLU A 17 31.77 10.95 35.68
CA GLU A 17 32.97 11.12 34.88
C GLU A 17 33.04 12.56 34.35
N SER A 18 33.99 13.31 34.92
CA SER A 18 34.43 14.63 34.51
C SER A 18 35.14 14.57 33.13
N ARG A 19 34.39 14.29 32.06
CA ARG A 19 34.83 14.54 30.68
C ARG A 19 34.54 16.00 30.29
N PRO A 20 35.40 16.63 29.47
CA PRO A 20 35.17 17.99 29.02
C PRO A 20 33.80 18.09 28.32
N PRO A 21 33.03 19.17 28.54
CA PRO A 21 31.63 19.27 28.13
C PRO A 21 31.43 19.12 26.62
N GLU A 22 32.48 19.36 25.83
CA GLU A 22 32.51 19.12 24.39
C GLU A 22 32.25 17.65 24.00
N VAL A 23 32.70 16.67 24.80
CA VAL A 23 32.60 15.24 24.43
C VAL A 23 31.18 14.71 24.65
N VAL A 24 30.52 15.19 25.70
CA VAL A 24 29.11 14.85 26.02
C VAL A 24 28.16 15.53 25.03
N LEU A 25 28.44 16.78 24.66
CA LEU A 25 27.64 17.48 23.66
C LEU A 25 27.77 16.83 22.27
N ALA A 26 28.98 16.40 21.91
CA ALA A 26 29.22 15.70 20.65
C ALA A 26 28.47 14.36 20.57
N SER A 27 28.42 13.58 21.66
CA SER A 27 27.67 12.31 21.67
C SER A 27 26.15 12.50 21.61
N ILE A 28 25.62 13.54 22.26
CA ILE A 28 24.20 13.90 22.18
C ILE A 28 23.85 14.40 20.77
N LEU A 29 24.67 15.30 20.19
CA LEU A 29 24.45 15.78 18.82
C LEU A 29 24.58 14.65 17.79
N ALA A 30 25.54 13.74 17.96
CA ALA A 30 25.67 12.56 17.11
C ALA A 30 24.45 11.64 17.22
N SER A 31 23.93 11.43 18.43
CA SER A 31 22.72 10.63 18.67
C SER A 31 21.47 11.28 18.10
N LEU A 32 21.31 12.60 18.25
CA LEU A 32 20.21 13.37 17.65
C LEU A 32 20.28 13.34 16.13
N ARG A 33 21.47 13.53 15.53
CA ARG A 33 21.66 13.46 14.08
C ARG A 33 21.39 12.06 13.54
N ALA A 34 21.79 11.01 14.26
CA ALA A 34 21.46 9.63 13.90
C ALA A 34 19.95 9.39 13.95
N ALA A 35 19.26 9.87 14.98
CA ALA A 35 17.80 9.79 15.11
C ALA A 35 17.07 10.56 14.00
N ASP A 36 17.52 11.76 13.65
CA ASP A 36 16.92 12.56 12.57
C ASP A 36 17.09 11.89 11.21
N SER A 37 18.29 11.37 10.91
CA SER A 37 18.54 10.65 9.66
C SER A 37 17.72 9.35 9.53
N ALA A 38 17.43 8.67 10.64
CA ALA A 38 16.55 7.51 10.67
C ALA A 38 15.07 7.91 10.50
N ARG A 39 14.67 9.05 11.06
CA ARG A 39 13.32 9.60 10.94
C ARG A 39 13.02 10.06 9.51
N GLU A 40 13.93 10.79 8.88
CA GLU A 40 13.78 11.29 7.51
C GLU A 40 13.61 10.12 6.53
N ARG A 41 14.42 9.06 6.67
CA ARG A 41 14.26 7.82 5.88
C ARG A 41 12.90 7.16 6.12
N SER A 42 12.42 7.15 7.36
CA SER A 42 11.12 6.55 7.70
C SER A 42 9.95 7.33 7.10
N GLU A 43 10.03 8.66 7.06
CA GLU A 43 9.02 9.52 6.45
C GLU A 43 9.00 9.36 4.93
N LEU A 44 10.18 9.26 4.29
CA LEU A 44 10.30 9.04 2.84
C LEU A 44 9.79 7.63 2.42
N VAL A 45 10.07 6.61 3.23
CA VAL A 45 9.52 5.26 3.05
C VAL A 45 8.00 5.25 3.25
N ARG A 46 7.48 5.92 4.29
CA ARG A 46 6.03 6.03 4.49
C ARG A 46 5.34 6.80 3.35
N ALA A 47 5.94 7.87 2.85
CA ALA A 47 5.40 8.64 1.74
C ALA A 47 5.33 7.82 0.44
N SER A 48 6.40 7.07 0.13
CA SER A 48 6.43 6.17 -1.03
C SER A 48 5.47 5.00 -0.87
N LEU A 49 5.39 4.37 0.31
CA LEU A 49 4.42 3.32 0.61
C LEU A 49 2.98 3.83 0.49
N HIS A 50 2.68 5.06 0.93
CA HIS A 50 1.34 5.65 0.82
C HIS A 50 0.95 5.89 -0.64
N ALA A 51 1.90 6.36 -1.46
CA ALA A 51 1.69 6.53 -2.88
C ALA A 51 1.43 5.19 -3.60
N MET A 52 2.22 4.16 -3.28
CA MET A 52 2.07 2.81 -3.84
C MET A 52 0.80 2.12 -3.33
N ALA A 53 0.42 2.31 -2.06
CA ALA A 53 -0.80 1.75 -1.51
C ALA A 53 -2.03 2.24 -2.28
N ARG A 54 -2.07 3.53 -2.65
CA ARG A 54 -3.16 4.07 -3.47
C ARG A 54 -3.27 3.41 -4.83
N THR A 55 -2.14 3.22 -5.53
CA THR A 55 -2.16 2.60 -6.86
C THR A 55 -2.54 1.13 -6.77
N VAL A 56 -2.01 0.39 -5.79
CA VAL A 56 -2.34 -1.01 -5.55
C VAL A 56 -3.82 -1.18 -5.20
N THR A 57 -4.35 -0.37 -4.29
CA THR A 57 -5.79 -0.42 -3.95
C THR A 57 -6.66 -0.10 -5.17
N ALA A 58 -6.28 0.90 -5.99
CA ALA A 58 -7.01 1.22 -7.21
C ALA A 58 -7.01 0.05 -8.20
N VAL A 59 -5.86 -0.60 -8.44
CA VAL A 59 -5.74 -1.76 -9.32
C VAL A 59 -6.58 -2.94 -8.82
N ILE A 60 -6.56 -3.22 -7.52
CA ILE A 60 -7.38 -4.28 -6.91
C ILE A 60 -8.89 -3.98 -7.11
N MET A 61 -9.32 -2.74 -6.87
CA MET A 61 -10.71 -2.33 -7.10
C MET A 61 -11.12 -2.49 -8.56
N PHE A 62 -10.27 -2.10 -9.51
CA PHE A 62 -10.53 -2.32 -10.94
C PHE A 62 -10.64 -3.81 -11.28
N ALA A 63 -9.75 -4.65 -10.76
CA ALA A 63 -9.79 -6.09 -10.99
C ALA A 63 -11.10 -6.73 -10.46
N LEU A 64 -11.54 -6.36 -9.26
CA LEU A 64 -12.79 -6.85 -8.69
C LEU A 64 -14.01 -6.41 -9.52
N LEU A 65 -14.04 -5.14 -9.95
CA LEU A 65 -15.11 -4.64 -10.82
C LEU A 65 -15.18 -5.38 -12.16
N LEU A 66 -14.01 -5.73 -12.73
CA LEU A 66 -13.92 -6.55 -13.94
C LEU A 66 -14.48 -7.96 -13.71
N CYS A 67 -14.12 -8.61 -12.60
CA CYS A 67 -14.66 -9.92 -12.26
C CYS A 67 -16.19 -9.89 -12.15
N VAL A 68 -16.76 -8.87 -11.47
CA VAL A 68 -18.22 -8.71 -11.37
C VAL A 68 -18.84 -8.52 -12.75
N ALA A 69 -18.28 -7.64 -13.59
CA ALA A 69 -18.80 -7.41 -14.93
C ALA A 69 -18.80 -8.69 -15.81
N LEU A 70 -17.76 -9.52 -15.69
CA LEU A 70 -17.68 -10.82 -16.38
C LEU A 70 -18.72 -11.81 -15.85
N LEU A 71 -18.95 -11.84 -14.54
CA LEU A 71 -20.01 -12.68 -13.94
C LEU A 71 -21.40 -12.25 -14.42
N GLU A 72 -21.69 -10.96 -14.42
CA GLU A 72 -22.96 -10.42 -14.91
C GLU A 72 -23.17 -10.76 -16.38
N LEU A 73 -22.13 -10.61 -17.21
CA LEU A 73 -22.19 -10.90 -18.63
C LEU A 73 -22.39 -12.40 -18.91
N THR A 74 -21.68 -13.27 -18.19
CA THR A 74 -21.80 -14.73 -18.36
C THR A 74 -23.16 -15.24 -17.92
N ILE A 75 -23.66 -14.81 -16.75
CA ILE A 75 -24.98 -15.19 -16.25
C ILE A 75 -26.07 -14.64 -17.18
N GLY A 76 -25.96 -13.38 -17.60
CA GLY A 76 -26.89 -12.74 -18.53
C GLY A 76 -26.94 -13.45 -19.88
N ALA A 77 -25.79 -13.83 -20.45
CA ALA A 77 -25.72 -14.56 -21.72
C ALA A 77 -26.30 -15.98 -21.60
N LEU A 78 -25.98 -16.71 -20.53
CA LEU A 78 -26.47 -18.09 -20.32
C LEU A 78 -27.99 -18.13 -20.09
N LYS A 79 -28.58 -17.07 -19.53
CA LYS A 79 -30.00 -17.00 -19.18
C LYS A 79 -30.84 -16.14 -20.10
N TRP A 80 -30.26 -15.63 -21.20
CA TRP A 80 -30.93 -14.73 -22.14
C TRP A 80 -32.24 -15.30 -22.71
N GLY A 81 -32.26 -16.60 -23.02
CA GLY A 81 -33.42 -17.27 -23.65
C GLY A 81 -34.24 -18.18 -22.72
N SER A 82 -33.88 -18.32 -21.45
CA SER A 82 -34.44 -19.37 -20.58
C SER A 82 -34.86 -18.89 -19.19
N CYS A 83 -35.18 -17.60 -19.05
CA CYS A 83 -35.65 -17.02 -17.79
C CYS A 83 -37.18 -16.97 -17.73
N PRO A 84 -37.83 -17.83 -16.91
CA PRO A 84 -39.29 -17.85 -16.76
C PRO A 84 -39.84 -16.70 -15.90
N VAL A 85 -38.98 -16.03 -15.11
CA VAL A 85 -39.39 -14.94 -14.22
C VAL A 85 -39.59 -13.63 -14.98
N SER A 86 -38.58 -13.21 -15.75
CA SER A 86 -38.65 -12.01 -16.58
C SER A 86 -37.43 -11.92 -17.52
N PRO A 87 -37.61 -11.65 -18.82
CA PRO A 87 -36.51 -11.48 -19.78
C PRO A 87 -35.73 -10.16 -19.58
N TRP A 88 -36.24 -9.24 -18.75
CA TRP A 88 -35.61 -7.94 -18.50
C TRP A 88 -34.39 -8.03 -17.58
N ILE A 89 -34.31 -9.06 -16.73
CA ILE A 89 -33.21 -9.24 -15.77
C ILE A 89 -31.89 -9.57 -16.49
N PRO A 90 -31.82 -10.56 -17.41
CA PRO A 90 -30.62 -10.81 -18.20
C PRO A 90 -30.17 -9.60 -19.01
N LEU A 91 -31.10 -8.83 -19.59
CA LEU A 91 -30.79 -7.63 -20.35
C LEU A 91 -30.10 -6.58 -19.47
N TRP A 92 -30.61 -6.35 -18.27
CA TRP A 92 -30.02 -5.42 -17.30
C TRP A 92 -28.60 -5.85 -16.88
N LEU A 93 -28.42 -7.15 -16.60
CA LEU A 93 -27.11 -7.74 -16.26
C LEU A 93 -26.08 -7.56 -17.39
N VAL A 94 -26.49 -7.73 -18.64
CA VAL A 94 -25.60 -7.54 -19.79
C VAL A 94 -25.25 -6.07 -19.97
N VAL A 95 -26.21 -5.16 -19.84
CA VAL A 95 -25.97 -3.70 -19.96
C VAL A 95 -25.06 -3.19 -18.84
N SER A 96 -25.27 -3.61 -17.59
CA SER A 96 -24.40 -3.23 -16.47
C SER A 96 -22.99 -3.79 -16.62
N GLY A 97 -22.85 -5.06 -17.04
CA GLY A 97 -21.56 -5.68 -17.32
C GLY A 97 -20.79 -4.94 -18.42
N ILE A 98 -21.45 -4.58 -19.52
CA ILE A 98 -20.83 -3.82 -20.62
C ILE A 98 -20.38 -2.42 -20.15
N LEU A 99 -21.21 -1.71 -19.38
CA LEU A 99 -20.83 -0.41 -18.80
C LEU A 99 -19.64 -0.54 -17.83
N GLY A 100 -19.60 -1.61 -17.04
CA GLY A 100 -18.48 -1.94 -16.16
C GLY A 100 -17.17 -2.16 -16.93
N ILE A 101 -17.23 -2.91 -18.03
CA ILE A 101 -16.08 -3.12 -18.93
C ILE A 101 -15.65 -1.80 -19.56
N LEU A 102 -16.58 -1.02 -20.11
CA LEU A 102 -16.31 0.30 -20.71
C LEU A 102 -15.60 1.23 -19.73
N ARG A 103 -16.02 1.27 -18.46
CA ARG A 103 -15.37 2.08 -17.42
C ARG A 103 -13.94 1.62 -17.15
N ASN A 104 -13.72 0.31 -17.06
CA ASN A 104 -12.39 -0.26 -16.87
C ASN A 104 -11.46 0.05 -18.07
N VAL A 105 -11.95 -0.20 -19.29
CA VAL A 105 -11.22 0.08 -20.54
C VAL A 105 -10.91 1.56 -20.67
N SER A 106 -11.86 2.45 -20.35
CA SER A 106 -11.64 3.90 -20.37
C SER A 106 -10.54 4.34 -19.40
N GLY A 107 -10.47 3.74 -18.20
CA GLY A 107 -9.42 4.02 -17.23
C GLY A 107 -8.02 3.59 -17.70
N ILE A 108 -7.92 2.41 -18.32
CA ILE A 108 -6.68 1.91 -18.92
C ILE A 108 -6.29 2.78 -20.11
N LEU A 109 -7.24 3.06 -21.01
CA LEU A 109 -7.02 3.85 -22.22
C LEU A 109 -6.56 5.27 -21.86
N PHE A 110 -7.18 5.92 -20.88
CA PHE A 110 -6.75 7.24 -20.42
C PHE A 110 -5.35 7.21 -19.81
N SER A 111 -5.01 6.15 -19.07
CA SER A 111 -3.66 5.98 -18.52
C SER A 111 -2.63 5.83 -19.65
N VAL A 112 -2.89 4.98 -20.64
CA VAL A 112 -2.02 4.75 -21.79
C VAL A 112 -1.88 6.00 -22.67
N LEU A 113 -2.98 6.72 -22.94
CA LEU A 113 -2.94 7.97 -23.71
C LEU A 113 -2.13 9.06 -22.99
N LYS A 114 -2.23 9.13 -21.66
CA LYS A 114 -1.47 10.11 -20.86
C LYS A 114 0.02 9.79 -20.82
N ASP A 115 0.39 8.51 -20.84
CA ASP A 115 1.79 8.08 -20.94
C ASP A 115 2.39 8.38 -22.33
N ASN A 116 1.60 8.21 -23.39
CA ASN A 116 2.01 8.56 -24.77
C ASN A 116 2.30 10.06 -24.94
N HIS A 117 1.58 10.94 -24.23
CA HIS A 117 1.82 12.39 -24.28
C HIS A 117 2.97 12.87 -23.36
N ARG A 118 3.53 12.00 -22.51
CA ARG A 118 4.70 12.29 -21.66
C ARG A 118 6.03 11.87 -22.31
N SER A 119 5.96 11.08 -23.37
CA SER A 119 7.12 10.52 -24.09
C SER A 119 7.47 11.27 -25.39
N VAL A 120 6.74 12.35 -25.70
CA VAL A 120 7.04 13.33 -26.76
C VAL A 120 7.38 14.66 -26.10
#